data_AF-A0A2M8R7E6-F1
#
_entry.id   AF-A0A2M8R7E6-F1
#
_cell.length_a   1.000
_cell.length_b   1.000
_cell.length_c   1.000
_cell.angle_alpha   90.00
_cell.angle_beta   90.00
_cell.angle_gamma   90.00
#
_symmetry.space_group_name_H-M   'P 1'
#
loop_
_entity.id
_entity.type
_entity.pdbx_description
1 polymer ?
#
loop_
_entity_poly.entity_id
_entity_poly.type
_entity_poly.pdbx_seq_one_letter_code
_entity_poly.pdbx_strand_id
1 'polypeptide(L)'
;MGLRFRRSIRLLPGVRWNIGLKSTSISMGGRGFHYTVGTKGARVGASLPGTGLSWSEAAPTPLQITGGAATGRRTWLSWVILLGVIYLAFVTFGPSASDTKTAPSSQQSAAQTSSSALQRPDHLAPQMPALSVYARGLAALNDGDFDTAIVDFTTAIADDPNNPFAYIRRGTAYENKGDAASAISDYRSVLKLVDAETGAVYAAKIRKLQKTRN
;
A
#
# COMPACT_ATOMS: atom_id res chain seq x y z
N MET A 1 30.97 23.81 6.65
CA MET A 1 31.65 23.11 5.54
C MET A 1 30.58 22.55 4.59
N GLY A 2 30.37 23.19 3.43
CA GLY A 2 29.24 22.87 2.55
C GLY A 2 29.41 21.51 1.85
N LEU A 3 28.45 20.61 2.04
CA LEU A 3 28.38 19.33 1.32
C LEU A 3 28.12 19.62 -0.17
N ARG A 4 29.14 19.41 -1.00
CA ARG A 4 29.03 19.52 -2.46
C ARG A 4 28.27 18.29 -2.99
N PHE A 5 26.97 18.44 -3.20
CA PHE A 5 26.13 17.41 -3.84
C PHE A 5 26.42 17.38 -5.34
N ARG A 6 26.63 16.18 -5.91
CA ARG A 6 27.00 16.01 -7.32
C ARG A 6 25.77 15.99 -8.24
N ARG A 7 24.61 15.61 -7.71
CA ARG A 7 23.35 15.55 -8.45
C ARG A 7 22.16 15.68 -7.49
N SER A 8 21.13 16.42 -7.87
CA SER A 8 19.83 16.45 -7.18
C SER A 8 18.73 16.05 -8.15
N ILE A 9 17.83 15.17 -7.70
CA ILE A 9 16.71 14.63 -8.45
C ILE A 9 15.44 15.06 -7.74
N ARG A 10 14.50 15.68 -8.47
CA ARG A 10 13.18 16.01 -7.94
C ARG A 10 12.29 14.77 -8.16
N LEU A 11 11.80 14.19 -7.07
CA LEU A 11 10.96 12.98 -7.14
C LEU A 11 9.48 13.35 -7.21
N LEU A 12 9.05 14.32 -6.39
CA LEU A 12 7.69 14.81 -6.27
C LEU A 12 7.71 16.32 -5.98
N PRO A 13 6.57 17.04 -6.10
CA PRO A 13 6.47 18.40 -5.59
C PRO A 13 6.91 18.47 -4.13
N GLY A 14 7.94 19.26 -3.82
CA GLY A 14 8.55 19.34 -2.50
C GLY A 14 9.63 18.28 -2.22
N VAL A 15 9.60 17.08 -2.79
CA VAL A 15 10.58 16.02 -2.47
C VAL A 15 11.82 16.07 -3.38
N ARG A 16 12.99 16.20 -2.76
CA ARG A 16 14.29 16.21 -3.43
C ARG A 16 15.18 15.09 -2.91
N TRP A 17 15.86 14.42 -3.83
CA TRP A 17 16.89 13.44 -3.53
C TRP A 17 18.25 13.97 -3.99
N ASN A 18 19.16 14.17 -3.05
CA ASN A 18 20.52 14.63 -3.29
C ASN A 18 21.48 13.46 -3.17
N ILE A 19 22.28 13.24 -4.20
CA ILE A 19 23.25 12.15 -4.27
C ILE A 19 24.64 12.78 -4.22
N GLY A 20 25.37 12.46 -3.15
CA GLY A 20 26.76 12.87 -2.91
C GLY A 20 27.70 11.65 -2.90
N LEU A 21 29.00 11.93 -2.95
CA LEU A 21 30.03 10.88 -3.06
C LEU A 21 30.15 9.99 -1.81
N LYS A 22 29.81 10.54 -0.64
CA LYS A 22 29.93 9.86 0.68
C LYS A 22 28.58 9.74 1.40
N SER A 23 27.56 10.39 0.89
CA SER A 23 26.22 10.41 1.48
C SER A 23 25.16 10.70 0.43
N THR A 24 23.99 10.11 0.61
CA THR A 24 22.78 10.45 -0.13
C THR A 24 21.77 11.01 0.87
N SER A 25 21.00 12.02 0.48
CA SER A 25 19.97 12.60 1.35
C SER A 25 18.67 12.83 0.61
N ILE A 26 17.56 12.52 1.26
CA ILE A 26 16.22 12.81 0.77
C ILE A 26 15.66 13.93 1.65
N SER A 27 15.25 15.04 1.05
CA SER A 27 14.56 16.13 1.72
C SER A 27 13.13 16.24 1.25
N MET A 28 12.21 16.40 2.19
CA MET A 28 10.79 16.64 1.91
C MET A 28 10.49 18.11 2.19
N GLY A 29 10.30 18.86 1.11
CA GLY A 29 10.07 20.31 1.10
C GLY A 29 8.75 20.69 1.73
N GLY A 30 8.79 21.67 2.63
CA GLY A 30 7.65 22.25 3.33
C GLY A 30 7.69 22.08 4.85
N ARG A 31 8.43 21.10 5.38
CA ARG A 31 8.42 20.77 6.82
C ARG A 31 9.80 20.43 7.42
N GLY A 32 10.88 20.71 6.68
CA GLY A 32 12.28 20.54 7.11
C GLY A 32 12.72 19.11 7.47
N PHE A 33 11.95 18.10 7.04
CA PHE A 33 12.36 16.71 7.15
C PHE A 33 13.49 16.40 6.16
N HIS A 34 14.54 15.77 6.68
CA HIS A 34 15.65 15.27 5.91
C HIS A 34 16.08 13.89 6.42
N TYR A 35 16.33 13.00 5.48
CA TYR A 35 16.88 11.67 5.72
C TYR A 35 18.24 11.60 5.03
N THR A 36 19.29 11.18 5.73
CA THR A 36 20.64 11.10 5.18
C THR A 36 21.22 9.72 5.42
N VAL A 37 21.68 9.06 4.36
CA VAL A 37 22.39 7.78 4.41
C VAL A 37 23.83 8.02 4.00
N GLY A 38 24.78 7.71 4.87
CA GLY A 38 26.20 7.80 4.58
C GLY A 38 26.95 6.56 5.02
N THR A 39 28.26 6.54 4.76
CA THR A 39 29.16 5.42 5.12
C THR A 39 29.25 5.17 6.63
N LYS A 40 28.82 6.12 7.46
CA LYS A 40 28.78 6.03 8.93
C LYS A 40 27.38 5.66 9.47
N GLY A 41 26.44 5.28 8.60
CA GLY A 41 25.07 4.92 8.97
C GLY A 41 24.01 5.87 8.43
N ALA A 42 22.75 5.55 8.72
CA ALA A 42 21.59 6.35 8.36
C ALA A 42 21.19 7.29 9.49
N ARG A 43 20.72 8.49 9.15
CA ARG A 43 20.22 9.49 10.08
C ARG A 43 18.92 10.07 9.56
N VAL A 44 17.98 10.30 10.46
CA VAL A 44 16.73 11.01 10.17
C VAL A 44 16.69 12.27 11.02
N GLY A 45 16.17 13.35 10.47
CA GLY A 45 16.02 14.59 11.20
C GLY A 45 14.91 15.45 10.65
N ALA A 46 14.46 16.37 11.48
CA ALA A 46 13.46 17.37 11.14
C ALA A 46 13.95 18.73 11.65
N SER A 47 13.76 19.76 10.85
CA SER A 47 13.99 21.15 11.25
C SER A 47 12.73 21.98 11.06
N LEU A 48 12.44 22.82 12.05
CA LEU A 48 11.35 23.79 11.96
C LEU A 48 11.93 25.11 11.41
N PRO A 49 11.51 25.57 10.23
CA PRO A 49 12.00 26.82 9.67
C PRO A 49 11.55 28.00 10.54
N GLY A 50 12.47 28.92 10.84
CA GLY A 50 12.21 30.14 11.60
C GLY A 50 12.33 30.03 13.12
N THR A 51 12.39 28.81 13.69
CA THR A 51 12.50 28.60 15.15
C THR A 51 13.89 28.17 15.61
N GLY A 52 14.77 27.80 14.67
CA GLY A 52 16.10 27.24 14.99
C GLY A 52 16.07 25.84 15.62
N LEU A 53 14.88 25.27 15.83
CA LEU A 53 14.70 23.94 16.40
C LEU A 53 14.94 22.88 15.32
N SER A 54 15.95 22.04 15.56
CA SER A 54 16.22 20.87 14.74
C SER A 54 16.50 19.66 15.61
N TRP A 55 15.94 18.51 15.24
CA TRP A 55 16.23 17.23 15.85
C TRP A 55 16.85 16.31 14.79
N SER A 56 17.87 15.54 15.19
CA SER A 56 18.47 14.51 14.35
C SER A 56 18.79 13.29 15.19
N GLU A 57 18.40 12.12 14.72
CA GLU A 57 18.66 10.84 15.38
C GLU A 57 19.25 9.84 14.39
N ALA A 58 20.01 8.88 14.91
CA ALA A 58 20.47 7.75 14.12
C ALA A 58 19.23 6.95 13.71
N ALA A 59 18.98 6.85 12.40
CA ALA A 59 17.93 5.97 11.91
C ALA A 59 18.44 4.53 12.03
N PRO A 60 17.57 3.55 12.38
CA PRO A 60 17.95 2.15 12.28
C PRO A 60 18.45 1.91 10.85
N THR A 61 19.70 1.48 10.74
CA THR A 61 20.35 1.21 9.45
C THR A 61 19.41 0.35 8.61
N PRO A 62 19.16 0.68 7.32
CA PRO A 62 18.54 -0.27 6.44
C PRO A 62 19.39 -1.53 6.49
N LEU A 63 18.74 -2.64 6.84
CA LEU A 63 19.33 -3.96 6.98
C LEU A 63 20.35 -4.17 5.87
N GLN A 64 21.62 -4.38 6.25
CA GLN A 64 22.51 -5.07 5.34
C GLN A 64 21.83 -6.40 5.02
N ILE A 65 21.58 -6.67 3.74
CA ILE A 65 21.22 -8.01 3.28
C ILE A 65 22.49 -8.84 3.41
N THR A 66 22.85 -9.19 4.63
CA THR A 66 23.88 -10.16 4.96
C THR A 66 23.24 -11.10 5.95
N GLY A 67 23.11 -12.37 5.55
CA GLY A 67 22.46 -13.40 6.33
C GLY A 67 23.05 -13.52 7.74
N GLY A 68 22.17 -13.70 8.71
CA GLY A 68 22.56 -13.93 10.11
C GLY A 68 21.40 -13.72 11.05
N ALA A 69 20.87 -14.81 11.59
CA ALA A 69 19.80 -14.83 12.57
C ALA A 69 20.19 -14.11 13.88
N ALA A 70 19.27 -13.34 14.48
CA ALA A 70 19.22 -13.14 15.94
C ALA A 70 17.87 -12.59 16.40
N THR A 71 17.22 -13.39 17.24
CA THR A 71 16.09 -13.14 18.15
C THR A 71 16.23 -11.91 19.05
N GLY A 72 15.10 -11.32 19.48
CA GLY A 72 15.11 -10.50 20.71
C GLY A 72 13.89 -9.60 20.96
N ARG A 73 12.86 -10.17 21.60
CA ARG A 73 11.75 -9.49 22.31
C ARG A 73 12.08 -8.06 22.80
N ARG A 74 11.65 -7.01 22.09
CA ARG A 74 11.61 -5.63 22.65
C ARG A 74 10.79 -4.59 21.90
N THR A 75 9.90 -4.97 20.99
CA THR A 75 9.17 -4.00 20.14
C THR A 75 7.70 -3.81 20.52
N TRP A 76 7.03 -4.79 21.15
CA TRP A 76 5.58 -4.74 21.32
C TRP A 76 5.07 -3.67 22.31
N LEU A 77 5.78 -3.41 23.41
CA LEU A 77 5.39 -2.36 24.38
C LEU A 77 5.42 -0.94 23.78
N SER A 78 6.33 -0.67 22.84
CA SER A 78 6.42 0.63 22.17
C SER A 78 5.21 0.92 21.29
N TRP A 79 4.67 -0.12 20.64
CA TRP A 79 3.45 0.01 19.83
C TRP A 79 2.20 0.22 20.70
N VAL A 80 2.11 -0.42 21.86
CA VAL A 80 0.98 -0.25 22.79
C VAL A 80 0.93 1.16 23.39
N ILE A 81 2.08 1.70 23.81
CA ILE A 81 2.16 3.08 24.34
C ILE A 81 1.80 4.10 23.26
N LEU A 82 2.28 3.90 22.02
CA LEU A 82 2.03 4.81 20.91
C LEU A 82 0.55 4.80 20.48
N LEU A 83 -0.09 3.63 20.46
CA LEU A 83 -1.53 3.51 20.22
C LEU A 83 -2.36 4.13 21.35
N GLY A 84 -1.94 4.00 22.61
CA GLY A 84 -2.60 4.64 23.75
C GLY A 84 -2.59 6.16 23.70
N VAL A 85 -1.48 6.77 23.27
CA VAL A 85 -1.37 8.24 23.10
C VAL A 85 -2.27 8.74 21.97
N ILE A 86 -2.36 8.01 20.86
CA ILE A 86 -3.24 8.35 19.73
C ILE A 86 -4.71 8.28 20.16
N TYR A 87 -5.08 7.26 20.94
CA TYR A 87 -6.44 7.12 21.46
C TYR A 87 -6.82 8.25 22.42
N LEU A 88 -5.91 8.65 23.32
CA LEU A 88 -6.14 9.73 24.27
C LEU A 88 -6.29 11.11 23.57
N ALA A 89 -5.58 11.34 22.47
CA ALA A 89 -5.75 12.54 21.64
C ALA A 89 -7.11 12.58 20.93
N PHE A 90 -7.67 11.42 20.57
CA PHE A 90 -8.97 11.32 19.92
C PHE A 90 -10.14 11.55 20.90
N VAL A 91 -10.00 11.11 22.16
CA VAL A 91 -11.01 11.32 23.21
C VAL A 91 -11.03 12.77 23.70
N THR A 92 -9.92 13.50 23.59
CA THR A 92 -9.80 14.89 24.09
C THR A 92 -10.09 15.97 23.04
N PHE A 93 -9.97 15.66 21.74
CA PHE A 93 -10.12 16.63 20.64
C PHE A 93 -11.12 16.15 19.55
N GLY A 94 -12.30 15.68 19.97
CA GLY A 94 -13.41 15.44 19.04
C GLY A 94 -13.93 16.74 18.40
N PRO A 95 -14.44 16.70 17.16
CA PRO A 95 -14.88 17.90 16.45
C PRO A 95 -16.20 18.42 17.02
N SER A 96 -16.20 19.64 17.56
CA SER A 96 -17.44 20.37 17.92
C SER A 96 -18.21 20.76 16.66
N ALA A 97 -19.45 20.32 16.57
CA ALA A 97 -20.41 20.71 15.54
C ALA A 97 -21.44 21.71 16.11
N SER A 98 -21.31 22.98 15.71
CA SER A 98 -22.35 24.02 15.62
C SER A 98 -21.62 25.28 15.13
N ASP A 99 -21.90 25.84 13.95
CA ASP A 99 -23.09 26.68 13.76
C ASP A 99 -23.55 26.74 12.30
N THR A 100 -24.85 26.48 12.11
CA THR A 100 -25.65 26.81 10.94
C THR A 100 -26.19 28.24 11.03
N LYS A 101 -26.10 29.05 9.95
CA LYS A 101 -27.15 30.05 9.65
C LYS A 101 -27.11 30.64 8.22
N THR A 102 -28.25 30.47 7.53
CA THR A 102 -28.94 31.36 6.56
C THR A 102 -28.43 31.52 5.10
N ALA A 103 -29.34 31.20 4.17
CA ALA A 103 -29.37 31.40 2.70
C ALA A 103 -29.66 32.90 2.31
N PRO A 104 -29.90 33.35 1.04
CA PRO A 104 -30.24 32.61 -0.21
C PRO A 104 -29.75 33.18 -1.59
N SER A 105 -30.15 32.48 -2.66
CA SER A 105 -30.43 32.96 -4.06
C SER A 105 -29.22 33.41 -4.93
N SER A 106 -29.11 33.14 -6.23
CA SER A 106 -30.02 32.59 -7.26
C SER A 106 -29.25 32.43 -8.58
N GLN A 107 -29.84 31.64 -9.49
CA GLN A 107 -29.70 31.64 -10.96
C GLN A 107 -28.78 30.57 -11.58
N GLN A 108 -29.40 29.41 -11.78
CA GLN A 108 -29.28 28.66 -13.03
C GLN A 108 -29.77 29.51 -14.22
N SER A 109 -28.97 29.65 -15.28
CA SER A 109 -29.48 29.46 -16.65
C SER A 109 -28.39 29.45 -17.72
N ALA A 110 -28.61 28.52 -18.66
CA ALA A 110 -28.18 28.54 -20.06
C ALA A 110 -26.72 28.20 -20.39
N ALA A 111 -26.45 26.89 -20.52
CA ALA A 111 -25.97 26.33 -21.78
C ALA A 111 -26.06 24.80 -21.71
N GLN A 112 -27.19 24.27 -22.14
CA GLN A 112 -27.24 22.92 -22.67
C GLN A 112 -26.30 22.89 -23.89
N THR A 113 -25.25 22.07 -23.82
CA THR A 113 -24.64 21.52 -25.02
C THR A 113 -24.44 20.05 -24.79
N SER A 114 -25.47 19.33 -25.21
CA SER A 114 -25.59 17.90 -25.43
C SER A 114 -24.30 17.26 -25.89
N SER A 115 -23.76 16.30 -25.13
CA SER A 115 -23.15 15.06 -25.69
C SER A 115 -22.65 14.14 -24.57
N SER A 116 -23.46 13.11 -24.29
CA SER A 116 -23.01 11.71 -24.30
C SER A 116 -21.60 11.40 -23.76
N ALA A 117 -21.50 11.05 -22.47
CA ALA A 117 -20.71 9.90 -22.01
C ALA A 117 -20.79 9.77 -20.48
N LEU A 118 -21.35 8.65 -20.02
CA LEU A 118 -21.04 7.99 -18.76
C LEU A 118 -21.40 8.76 -17.47
N GLN A 119 -22.65 8.60 -17.05
CA GLN A 119 -23.00 8.58 -15.62
C GLN A 119 -22.17 7.47 -14.93
N ARG A 120 -21.04 7.81 -14.30
CA ARG A 120 -20.40 6.97 -13.28
C ARG A 120 -20.70 7.60 -11.91
N PRO A 121 -21.16 6.83 -10.92
CA PRO A 121 -21.43 7.38 -9.60
C PRO A 121 -20.12 7.74 -8.88
N ASP A 122 -20.12 8.93 -8.29
CA ASP A 122 -19.06 9.56 -7.51
C ASP A 122 -18.81 8.84 -6.17
N HIS A 123 -18.09 7.72 -6.23
CA HIS A 123 -17.44 7.13 -5.07
C HIS A 123 -15.93 7.03 -5.37
N LEU A 124 -15.22 8.15 -5.24
CA LEU A 124 -13.76 8.21 -5.36
C LEU A 124 -13.11 7.56 -4.11
N ALA A 125 -13.22 6.23 -3.99
CA ALA A 125 -12.10 5.49 -3.44
C ALA A 125 -10.90 5.76 -4.37
N PRO A 126 -9.68 5.97 -3.86
CA PRO A 126 -8.52 6.14 -4.72
C PRO A 126 -8.40 4.87 -5.58
N GLN A 127 -8.73 4.99 -6.86
CA GLN A 127 -8.54 3.94 -7.86
C GLN A 127 -7.03 3.75 -8.00
N MET A 128 -6.46 2.95 -7.12
CA MET A 128 -5.13 2.42 -7.34
C MET A 128 -5.25 1.55 -8.61
N PRO A 129 -4.48 1.81 -9.67
CA PRO A 129 -4.66 1.13 -10.97
C PRO A 129 -4.67 -0.39 -10.77
N ALA A 130 -5.47 -1.17 -11.51
CA ALA A 130 -5.61 -2.62 -11.32
C ALA A 130 -4.27 -3.39 -11.19
N LEU A 131 -3.22 -2.92 -11.86
CA LEU A 131 -1.83 -3.40 -11.71
C LEU A 131 -1.29 -3.29 -10.27
N SER A 132 -1.66 -2.24 -9.55
CA SER A 132 -1.26 -2.01 -8.16
C SER A 132 -2.06 -2.86 -7.16
N VAL A 133 -3.33 -3.18 -7.43
CA VAL A 133 -4.14 -4.03 -6.55
C VAL A 133 -3.71 -5.49 -6.68
N TYR A 134 -3.49 -5.97 -7.91
CA TYR A 134 -2.91 -7.29 -8.13
C TYR A 134 -1.51 -7.42 -7.53
N ALA A 135 -0.65 -6.40 -7.70
CA ALA A 135 0.69 -6.39 -7.08
C ALA A 135 0.63 -6.36 -5.55
N ARG A 136 -0.33 -5.64 -4.96
CA ARG A 136 -0.55 -5.63 -3.51
C ARG A 136 -1.03 -7.00 -3.01
N GLY A 137 -1.95 -7.64 -3.73
CA GLY A 137 -2.38 -9.01 -3.42
C GLY A 137 -1.24 -10.02 -3.49
N LEU A 138 -0.32 -9.86 -4.45
CA LEU A 138 0.90 -10.67 -4.51
C LEU A 138 1.83 -10.45 -3.31
N ALA A 139 2.02 -9.20 -2.91
CA ALA A 139 2.82 -8.89 -1.72
C ALA A 139 2.18 -9.49 -0.46
N ALA A 140 0.88 -9.30 -0.27
CA ALA A 140 0.12 -9.88 0.85
C ALA A 140 0.20 -11.42 0.87
N LEU A 141 0.11 -12.07 -0.30
CA LEU A 141 0.26 -13.52 -0.41
C LEU A 141 1.66 -14.01 -0.01
N ASN A 142 2.70 -13.25 -0.35
CA ASN A 142 4.07 -13.55 0.06
C ASN A 142 4.32 -13.29 1.55
N ASP A 143 3.65 -12.28 2.11
CA ASP A 143 3.71 -11.92 3.53
C ASP A 143 2.88 -12.88 4.41
N GLY A 144 2.11 -13.79 3.79
CA GLY A 144 1.23 -14.74 4.46
C GLY A 144 -0.11 -14.15 4.90
N ASP A 145 -0.40 -12.90 4.53
CA ASP A 145 -1.70 -12.26 4.74
C ASP A 145 -2.67 -12.69 3.63
N PHE A 146 -3.19 -13.91 3.79
CA PHE A 146 -4.10 -14.51 2.82
C PHE A 146 -5.43 -13.78 2.74
N ASP A 147 -5.90 -13.16 3.83
CA ASP A 147 -7.17 -12.42 3.85
C ASP A 147 -7.10 -11.17 3.00
N THR A 148 -6.06 -10.36 3.17
CA THR A 148 -5.83 -9.19 2.32
C THR A 148 -5.60 -9.59 0.87
N ALA A 149 -4.83 -10.67 0.64
CA ALA A 149 -4.60 -11.18 -0.71
C ALA A 149 -5.91 -11.59 -1.41
N ILE A 150 -6.83 -12.25 -0.69
CA ILE A 150 -8.14 -12.64 -1.24
C ILE A 150 -8.97 -11.42 -1.66
N VAL A 151 -9.02 -10.38 -0.81
CA VAL A 151 -9.75 -9.15 -1.11
C VAL A 151 -9.16 -8.44 -2.34
N ASP A 152 -7.84 -8.35 -2.39
CA ASP A 152 -7.13 -7.72 -3.49
C ASP A 152 -7.31 -8.46 -4.81
N PHE A 153 -7.17 -9.79 -4.82
CA PHE A 153 -7.43 -10.57 -6.02
C PHE A 153 -8.91 -10.58 -6.42
N THR A 154 -9.83 -10.48 -5.47
CA THR A 154 -11.26 -10.34 -5.77
C THR A 154 -11.55 -9.01 -6.47
N THR A 155 -10.90 -7.93 -6.03
CA THR A 155 -10.97 -6.63 -6.70
C THR A 155 -10.36 -6.71 -8.10
N ALA A 156 -9.20 -7.36 -8.25
CA ALA A 156 -8.57 -7.56 -9.56
C ALA A 156 -9.43 -8.39 -10.52
N ILE A 157 -10.18 -9.38 -10.02
CA ILE A 157 -11.16 -10.16 -10.80
C ILE A 157 -12.37 -9.31 -11.19
N ALA A 158 -12.81 -8.39 -10.32
CA ALA A 158 -13.90 -7.48 -10.64
C ALA A 158 -13.52 -6.50 -11.77
N ASP A 159 -12.25 -6.08 -11.80
CA ASP A 159 -11.70 -5.22 -12.84
C ASP A 159 -11.50 -5.97 -14.18
N ASP A 160 -10.96 -7.20 -14.13
CA ASP A 160 -10.81 -8.06 -15.31
C ASP A 160 -11.26 -9.51 -15.00
N PRO A 161 -12.54 -9.83 -15.30
CA PRO A 161 -13.08 -11.17 -15.09
C PRO A 161 -12.49 -12.25 -15.99
N ASN A 162 -11.76 -11.88 -17.04
CA ASN A 162 -11.15 -12.82 -17.98
C ASN A 162 -9.67 -13.07 -17.67
N ASN A 163 -9.15 -12.54 -16.57
CA ASN A 163 -7.76 -12.73 -16.17
C ASN A 163 -7.58 -14.05 -15.39
N PRO A 164 -7.04 -15.13 -15.99
CA PRO A 164 -6.85 -16.39 -15.28
C PRO A 164 -5.86 -16.27 -14.11
N PHE A 165 -4.88 -15.35 -14.18
CA PHE A 165 -3.88 -15.19 -13.12
C PHE A 165 -4.50 -14.72 -11.81
N ALA A 166 -5.50 -13.85 -11.85
CA ALA A 166 -6.17 -13.38 -10.64
C ALA A 166 -6.91 -14.52 -9.92
N TYR A 167 -7.59 -15.40 -10.66
CA TYR A 167 -8.21 -16.62 -10.12
C TYR A 167 -7.16 -17.61 -9.57
N ILE A 168 -6.04 -17.80 -10.27
CA ILE A 168 -4.95 -18.69 -9.81
C ILE A 168 -4.41 -18.21 -8.46
N ARG A 169 -4.16 -16.90 -8.34
CA ARG A 169 -3.59 -16.31 -7.12
C ARG A 169 -4.57 -16.33 -5.97
N ARG A 170 -5.85 -16.02 -6.20
CA ARG A 170 -6.90 -16.12 -5.19
C ARG A 170 -7.11 -17.57 -4.72
N GLY A 171 -7.15 -18.52 -5.64
CA GLY A 171 -7.25 -19.94 -5.30
C GLY A 171 -6.05 -20.44 -4.48
N THR A 172 -4.84 -19.91 -4.75
CA THR A 172 -3.64 -20.22 -3.95
C THR A 172 -3.71 -19.61 -2.56
N ALA A 173 -4.23 -18.38 -2.42
CA ALA A 173 -4.48 -17.78 -1.11
C ALA A 173 -5.47 -18.61 -0.28
N TYR A 174 -6.57 -19.08 -0.90
CA TYR A 174 -7.53 -19.96 -0.24
C TYR A 174 -6.92 -21.30 0.18
N GLU A 175 -6.10 -21.93 -0.67
CA GLU A 175 -5.39 -23.17 -0.33
C GLU A 175 -4.48 -22.99 0.88
N ASN A 176 -3.70 -21.90 0.92
CA ASN A 176 -2.82 -21.60 2.05
C ASN A 176 -3.59 -21.27 3.34
N LYS A 177 -4.79 -20.71 3.22
CA LYS A 177 -5.71 -20.48 4.34
C LYS A 177 -6.41 -21.77 4.81
N GLY A 178 -6.30 -22.87 4.06
CA GLY A 178 -6.97 -24.13 4.34
C GLY A 178 -8.39 -24.24 3.78
N ASP A 179 -8.86 -23.25 3.01
CA ASP A 179 -10.15 -23.30 2.34
C ASP A 179 -10.03 -23.98 0.97
N ALA A 180 -9.95 -25.30 0.99
CA ALA A 180 -9.87 -26.10 -0.23
C ALA A 180 -11.13 -25.96 -1.12
N ALA A 181 -12.30 -25.66 -0.54
CA ALA A 181 -13.55 -25.56 -1.30
C ALA A 181 -13.55 -24.32 -2.20
N SER A 182 -13.17 -23.16 -1.64
CA SER A 182 -13.04 -21.91 -2.40
C SER A 182 -11.90 -22.00 -3.41
N ALA A 183 -10.76 -22.61 -3.05
CA ALA A 183 -9.66 -22.84 -3.98
C ALA A 183 -10.06 -23.66 -5.21
N ILE A 184 -10.81 -24.76 -5.01
CA ILE A 184 -11.32 -25.60 -6.11
C ILE A 184 -12.25 -24.79 -7.03
N SER A 185 -13.09 -23.94 -6.46
CA SER A 185 -13.99 -23.08 -7.23
C SER A 185 -13.21 -22.14 -8.16
N ASP A 186 -12.20 -21.46 -7.63
CA ASP A 186 -11.36 -20.56 -8.41
C ASP A 186 -10.57 -21.29 -9.50
N TYR A 187 -9.99 -22.46 -9.20
CA TYR A 187 -9.29 -23.25 -10.20
C TYR A 187 -10.20 -23.77 -11.30
N ARG A 188 -11.49 -24.03 -11.03
CA ARG A 188 -12.46 -24.36 -12.08
C ARG A 188 -12.74 -23.19 -13.01
N SER A 189 -12.71 -21.95 -12.51
CA SER A 189 -12.81 -20.76 -13.35
C SER A 189 -11.59 -20.66 -14.28
N VAL A 190 -10.39 -20.98 -13.78
CA VAL A 190 -9.16 -21.03 -14.60
C VAL A 190 -9.33 -22.01 -15.77
N LEU A 191 -9.88 -23.21 -15.54
CA LEU A 191 -10.10 -24.21 -16.59
C LEU A 191 -10.99 -23.73 -17.75
N LYS A 192 -11.81 -22.70 -17.53
CA LYS A 192 -12.66 -22.11 -18.58
C LYS A 192 -11.95 -21.01 -19.39
N LEU A 193 -10.86 -20.45 -18.85
CA LEU A 193 -10.18 -19.28 -19.38
C LEU A 193 -8.85 -19.61 -20.05
N VAL A 194 -8.22 -20.73 -19.68
CA VAL A 194 -6.91 -21.14 -20.22
C VAL A 194 -7.03 -22.29 -21.22
N ASP A 195 -5.97 -22.48 -21.98
CA ASP A 195 -5.82 -23.59 -22.91
C ASP A 195 -5.72 -24.95 -22.18
N ALA A 196 -5.90 -26.04 -22.92
CA ALA A 196 -5.97 -27.38 -22.34
C ALA A 196 -4.67 -27.82 -21.63
N GLU A 197 -3.50 -27.35 -22.08
CA GLU A 197 -2.22 -27.69 -21.46
C GLU A 197 -2.09 -27.05 -20.07
N THR A 198 -2.31 -25.75 -19.98
CA THR A 198 -2.34 -25.02 -18.70
C THR A 198 -3.46 -25.54 -17.79
N GLY A 199 -4.62 -25.85 -18.37
CA GLY A 199 -5.78 -26.38 -17.65
C GLY A 199 -5.50 -27.75 -17.01
N ALA A 200 -4.71 -28.62 -17.64
CA ALA A 200 -4.37 -29.93 -17.10
C ALA A 200 -3.68 -29.85 -15.73
N VAL A 201 -2.82 -28.83 -15.53
CA VAL A 201 -2.12 -28.59 -14.25
C VAL A 201 -3.13 -28.29 -13.14
N TYR A 202 -4.07 -27.37 -13.38
CA TYR A 202 -5.08 -27.00 -12.38
C TYR A 202 -6.11 -28.12 -12.17
N ALA A 203 -6.43 -28.91 -13.19
CA ALA A 203 -7.28 -30.08 -13.05
C ALA A 203 -6.64 -31.17 -12.16
N ALA A 204 -5.32 -31.37 -12.25
CA ALA A 204 -4.59 -32.23 -11.32
C ALA A 204 -4.60 -31.67 -9.90
N LYS A 205 -4.43 -30.34 -9.76
CA LYS A 205 -4.45 -29.66 -8.46
C LYS A 205 -5.82 -29.77 -7.77
N ILE A 206 -6.92 -29.60 -8.51
CA ILE A 206 -8.29 -29.79 -8.00
C ILE A 206 -8.48 -31.22 -7.48
N ARG A 207 -8.07 -32.25 -8.25
CA ARG A 207 -8.18 -33.64 -7.82
C ARG A 207 -7.40 -33.92 -6.53
N LYS A 208 -6.22 -33.32 -6.39
CA LYS A 208 -5.42 -33.41 -5.15
C LYS A 208 -6.16 -32.79 -3.97
N LEU A 209 -6.69 -31.58 -4.13
CA LEU A 209 -7.41 -30.85 -3.08
C LEU A 209 -8.70 -31.58 -2.65
N GLN A 210 -9.40 -32.20 -3.59
CA GLN A 210 -10.58 -33.03 -3.30
C GLN A 210 -10.22 -34.25 -2.45
N LYS A 211 -9.07 -34.88 -2.71
CA LYS A 211 -8.61 -36.05 -1.95
C LYS A 211 -8.22 -35.68 -0.52
N THR A 212 -7.58 -34.53 -0.31
CA THR A 212 -7.22 -34.06 1.05
C THR A 212 -8.40 -33.58 1.88
N ARG A 213 -9.57 -33.40 1.27
CA ARG A 213 -10.81 -32.99 1.97
C ARG A 213 -11.60 -34.18 2.51
N ASN A 214 -11.40 -35.38 1.97
CA ASN A 214 -12.03 -36.63 2.41
C ASN A 214 -11.16 -37.34 3.46
#